data_AF-A0A8B7DRJ0-F1
#
_entry.id   AF-A0A8B7DRJ0-F1
#
_cell.length_a   1.000
_cell.length_b   1.000
_cell.length_c   1.000
_cell.angle_alpha   90.00
_cell.angle_beta   90.00
_cell.angle_gamma   90.00
#
_symmetry.space_group_name_H-M   'P 1'
#
loop_
_entity.id
_entity.type
_entity.pdbx_description
1 polymer ?
#
loop_
_entity_poly.entity_id
_entity_poly.type
_entity_poly.pdbx_seq_one_letter_code
_entity_poly.pdbx_strand_id
1 'polypeptide(L)'
;MGKAKDVSPSKKREVGALLKNTSFSQRCIASMTKVSVATVNRIKKNLDKNADYTPQRTRHCGRKRLTTPKDDRKIRDICLEKRNKPRRILTTLIQDAGIPVSPMTVRRRLKEQGFRCCRPAKKPKLTLAMQQKRLAWAKSHRHLTVDDWKNVSTSFIIVHIPFRDLSTLKL
;
A
#
# COMPACT_ATOMS: atom_id res chain seq x y z
N MET A 1 28.59 -7.67 12.06
CA MET A 1 28.82 -6.28 12.51
C MET A 1 28.18 -5.30 11.53
N GLY A 2 27.26 -4.45 12.00
CA GLY A 2 26.62 -3.44 11.17
C GLY A 2 27.56 -2.26 10.90
N LYS A 3 27.50 -1.66 9.70
CA LYS A 3 28.25 -0.43 9.42
C LYS A 3 27.75 0.70 10.32
N ALA A 4 28.67 1.54 10.80
CA ALA A 4 28.34 2.75 11.55
C ALA A 4 27.43 3.70 10.74
N LYS A 5 26.75 4.60 11.45
CA LYS A 5 25.86 5.60 10.87
C LYS A 5 26.57 6.44 9.81
N ASP A 6 25.87 6.77 8.73
CA ASP A 6 26.41 7.62 7.67
C ASP A 6 26.77 9.01 8.24
N VAL A 7 27.88 9.59 7.76
CA VAL A 7 28.32 10.94 8.16
C VAL A 7 27.22 11.96 7.82
N SER A 8 26.91 12.84 8.77
CA SER A 8 25.80 13.78 8.62
C SER A 8 26.05 14.76 7.46
N PRO A 9 24.99 15.22 6.77
CA PRO A 9 25.13 16.17 5.65
C PRO A 9 25.86 17.47 6.06
N SER A 10 25.61 17.98 7.27
CA SER A 10 26.30 19.17 7.78
C SER A 10 27.81 18.94 7.95
N LYS A 11 28.20 17.77 8.49
CA LYS A 11 29.62 17.41 8.63
C LYS A 11 30.30 17.25 7.27
N LYS A 12 29.58 16.70 6.28
CA LYS A 12 30.09 16.63 4.89
C LYS A 12 30.26 18.00 4.25
N ARG A 13 29.35 18.94 4.52
CA ARG A 13 29.46 20.34 4.04
C ARG A 13 30.64 21.06 4.67
N GLU A 14 30.87 20.88 5.98
CA GLU A 14 32.04 21.40 6.69
C GLU A 14 33.35 20.91 6.04
N VAL A 15 33.48 19.59 5.83
CA VAL A 15 34.62 18.99 5.11
C VAL A 15 34.74 19.55 3.68
N GLY A 16 33.62 19.68 2.97
CA GLY A 16 33.61 20.20 1.60
C GLY A 16 34.01 21.67 1.49
N ALA A 17 33.64 22.50 2.47
CA ALA A 17 34.07 23.89 2.55
C ALA A 17 35.56 23.99 2.82
N LEU A 18 36.10 23.19 3.75
CA LEU A 18 37.53 23.14 4.04
C LEU A 18 38.33 22.70 2.81
N LEU A 19 37.85 21.71 2.05
CA LEU A 19 38.51 21.26 0.83
C LEU A 19 38.54 22.31 -0.30
N LYS A 20 37.58 23.24 -0.34
CA LYS A 20 37.49 24.28 -1.39
C LYS A 20 38.23 25.57 -1.02
N ASN A 21 38.18 25.95 0.26
CA ASN A 21 38.60 27.28 0.70
C ASN A 21 39.98 27.29 1.37
N THR A 22 40.58 26.14 1.66
CA THR A 22 41.85 26.05 2.41
C THR A 22 42.86 25.14 1.71
N SER A 23 44.15 25.37 1.97
CA SER A 23 45.28 24.56 1.50
C SER A 23 45.67 23.43 2.46
N PHE A 24 44.80 23.06 3.41
CA PHE A 24 45.06 21.99 4.36
C PHE A 24 45.10 20.60 3.69
N SER A 25 46.00 19.74 4.18
CA SER A 25 46.05 18.34 3.73
C SER A 25 44.80 17.57 4.18
N GLN A 26 44.43 16.52 3.43
CA GLN A 26 43.22 15.74 3.76
C GLN A 26 43.31 15.06 5.14
N ARG A 27 44.53 14.75 5.62
CA ARG A 27 44.74 14.23 6.99
C ARG A 27 44.52 15.30 8.05
N CYS A 28 44.93 16.53 7.80
CA CYS A 28 44.67 17.66 8.70
C CYS A 28 43.15 17.91 8.81
N ILE A 29 42.44 17.94 7.68
CA ILE A 29 40.97 18.09 7.64
C ILE A 29 40.27 16.93 8.38
N ALA A 30 40.75 15.70 8.22
CA ALA A 30 40.22 14.53 8.93
C ALA A 30 40.36 14.69 10.45
N SER A 31 41.51 15.16 10.93
CA SER A 31 41.77 15.43 12.35
C SER A 31 40.85 16.54 12.89
N MET A 32 40.76 17.67 12.20
CA MET A 32 39.91 18.81 12.58
C MET A 32 38.42 18.44 12.64
N THR A 33 37.94 17.73 11.62
CA THR A 33 36.51 17.38 11.50
C THR A 33 36.13 16.10 12.24
N LYS A 34 37.09 15.38 12.83
CA LYS A 34 36.89 14.07 13.47
C LYS A 34 36.21 13.04 12.54
N VAL A 35 36.58 13.08 11.26
CA VAL A 35 36.08 12.17 10.23
C VAL A 35 37.25 11.37 9.68
N SER A 36 37.05 10.07 9.40
CA SER A 36 38.15 9.25 8.85
C SER A 36 38.70 9.81 7.54
N VAL A 37 40.02 9.69 7.33
CA VAL A 37 40.71 10.14 6.11
C VAL A 37 40.09 9.53 4.84
N ALA A 38 39.69 8.26 4.92
CA ALA A 38 39.00 7.56 3.82
C ALA A 38 37.68 8.24 3.44
N THR A 39 36.91 8.70 4.42
CA THR A 39 35.65 9.42 4.17
C THR A 39 35.91 10.80 3.58
N VAL A 40 36.92 11.54 4.06
CA VAL A 40 37.33 12.83 3.47
C VAL A 40 37.70 12.66 1.99
N ASN A 41 38.50 11.65 1.67
CA ASN A 41 38.86 11.34 0.28
C ASN A 41 37.65 10.98 -0.59
N ARG A 42 36.67 10.24 -0.03
CA ARG A 42 35.42 9.95 -0.74
C ARG A 42 34.59 11.21 -0.96
N ILE A 43 34.54 12.13 0.00
CA ILE A 43 33.86 13.42 -0.13
C ILE A 43 34.54 14.27 -1.22
N LYS A 44 35.88 14.33 -1.25
CA LYS A 44 36.64 15.01 -2.31
C LYS A 44 36.29 14.45 -3.69
N LYS A 45 36.34 13.12 -3.88
CA LYS A 45 35.95 12.47 -5.14
C LYS A 45 34.51 12.77 -5.56
N ASN A 46 33.59 12.91 -4.61
CA ASN A 46 32.21 13.28 -4.89
C ASN A 46 32.09 14.75 -5.28
N LEU A 47 32.87 15.63 -4.65
CA LEU A 47 32.94 17.06 -4.99
C LEU A 47 33.49 17.29 -6.39
N ASP A 48 34.57 16.60 -6.76
CA ASP A 48 35.16 16.66 -8.10
C ASP A 48 34.14 16.24 -9.18
N LYS A 49 33.17 15.40 -8.82
CA LYS A 49 32.07 14.94 -9.67
C LYS A 49 30.79 15.79 -9.56
N ASN A 50 30.83 16.89 -8.81
CA ASN A 50 29.66 17.72 -8.49
C ASN A 50 28.46 16.92 -7.92
N ALA A 51 28.73 15.88 -7.14
CA ALA A 51 27.69 15.04 -6.53
C ALA A 51 27.21 15.62 -5.18
N ASP A 52 25.92 15.46 -4.90
CA ASP A 52 25.30 15.91 -3.65
C ASP A 52 25.92 15.27 -2.40
N TYR A 53 25.87 16.01 -1.29
CA TYR A 53 26.29 15.52 0.03
C TYR A 53 25.30 14.52 0.66
N THR A 54 24.13 14.32 0.06
CA THR A 54 23.13 13.37 0.52
C THR A 54 23.61 11.92 0.32
N PRO A 55 23.27 10.99 1.22
CA PRO A 55 23.60 9.58 1.02
C PRO A 55 22.83 9.03 -0.19
N GLN A 56 23.52 8.77 -1.30
CA GLN A 56 22.94 8.23 -2.53
C GLN A 56 22.73 6.70 -2.46
N ARG A 57 21.98 6.22 -1.46
CA ARG A 57 21.53 4.81 -1.46
C ARG A 57 20.39 4.66 -2.47
N THR A 58 20.75 4.39 -3.72
CA THR A 58 19.80 4.31 -4.84
C THR A 58 19.01 3.00 -4.89
N ARG A 59 19.52 1.92 -4.29
CA ARG A 59 18.88 0.60 -4.34
C ARG A 59 18.20 0.25 -3.03
N HIS A 60 17.09 -0.48 -3.14
CA HIS A 60 16.50 -1.23 -2.04
C HIS A 60 17.46 -2.37 -1.64
N CYS A 61 18.49 -2.04 -0.88
CA CYS A 61 19.51 -2.95 -0.37
C CYS A 61 19.01 -3.86 0.78
N GLY A 62 17.69 -3.92 0.98
CA GLY A 62 17.05 -4.82 1.92
C GLY A 62 16.84 -6.22 1.35
N ARG A 63 16.26 -7.10 2.17
CA ARG A 63 15.88 -8.45 1.76
C ARG A 63 14.94 -8.40 0.55
N LYS A 64 15.30 -9.12 -0.52
CA LYS A 64 14.47 -9.26 -1.71
C LYS A 64 13.13 -9.90 -1.35
N ARG A 65 12.10 -9.58 -2.13
CA ARG A 65 10.78 -10.20 -1.99
C ARG A 65 10.86 -11.67 -2.40
N LEU A 66 10.09 -12.51 -1.72
CA LEU A 66 9.90 -13.90 -2.12
C LEU A 66 8.96 -14.01 -3.33
N THR A 67 7.94 -13.17 -3.41
CA THR A 67 6.95 -13.19 -4.49
C THR A 67 7.41 -12.37 -5.69
N THR A 68 7.06 -12.85 -6.88
CA THR A 68 7.23 -12.13 -8.15
C THR A 68 5.95 -11.34 -8.51
N PRO A 69 6.02 -10.39 -9.46
CA PRO A 69 4.83 -9.70 -9.96
C PRO A 69 3.79 -10.62 -10.63
N LYS A 70 4.20 -11.81 -11.08
CA LYS A 70 3.28 -12.83 -11.61
C LYS A 70 2.56 -13.55 -10.47
N ASP A 71 3.26 -13.84 -9.38
CA ASP A 71 2.66 -14.44 -8.18
C ASP A 71 1.68 -13.47 -7.54
N ASP A 72 2.04 -12.18 -7.44
CA ASP A 72 1.15 -11.14 -6.91
C ASP A 72 -0.14 -11.01 -7.75
N ARG A 73 -0.07 -11.26 -9.07
CA ARG A 73 -1.25 -11.36 -9.95
C ARG A 73 -2.11 -12.58 -9.61
N LYS A 74 -1.51 -13.77 -9.54
CA LYS A 74 -2.24 -15.00 -9.16
C LYS A 74 -2.92 -14.89 -7.79
N ILE A 75 -2.22 -14.31 -6.81
CA ILE A 75 -2.76 -14.08 -5.45
C ILE A 75 -4.03 -13.24 -5.51
N ARG A 76 -4.04 -12.19 -6.34
CA ARG A 76 -5.23 -11.35 -6.56
C ARG A 76 -6.38 -12.14 -7.16
N ASP A 77 -6.11 -12.88 -8.23
CA ASP A 77 -7.14 -13.56 -9.01
C ASP A 77 -7.84 -14.62 -8.14
N ILE A 78 -7.07 -15.43 -7.41
CA ILE A 78 -7.60 -16.40 -6.43
C ILE A 78 -8.48 -15.71 -5.37
N CYS A 79 -8.07 -14.53 -4.89
CA CYS A 79 -8.84 -13.78 -3.90
C CYS A 79 -10.13 -13.17 -4.46
N LEU A 80 -10.14 -12.78 -5.74
CA LEU A 80 -11.33 -12.26 -6.41
C LEU A 80 -12.36 -13.37 -6.65
N GLU A 81 -11.91 -14.54 -7.10
CA GLU A 81 -12.78 -15.71 -7.29
C GLU A 81 -13.43 -16.19 -5.99
N LYS A 82 -12.68 -16.18 -4.88
CA LYS A 82 -13.11 -16.72 -3.58
C LYS A 82 -13.21 -15.64 -2.50
N ARG A 83 -13.81 -14.49 -2.82
CA ARG A 83 -13.89 -13.30 -1.96
C ARG A 83 -14.47 -13.53 -0.55
N ASN A 84 -15.34 -14.53 -0.39
CA ASN A 84 -16.02 -14.83 0.86
C ASN A 84 -15.25 -15.82 1.77
N LYS A 85 -14.09 -16.32 1.34
CA LYS A 85 -13.31 -17.29 2.11
C LYS A 85 -12.39 -16.59 3.11
N PRO A 86 -12.15 -17.20 4.29
CA PRO A 86 -11.23 -16.65 5.26
C PRO A 86 -9.78 -16.74 4.74
N ARG A 87 -8.93 -15.83 5.21
CA ARG A 87 -7.51 -15.74 4.80
C ARG A 87 -6.74 -17.05 4.90
N ARG A 88 -7.01 -17.89 5.90
CA ARG A 88 -6.33 -19.19 6.07
C ARG A 88 -6.56 -20.08 4.85
N ILE A 89 -7.82 -20.19 4.41
CA ILE A 89 -8.20 -20.97 3.22
C ILE A 89 -7.65 -20.34 1.94
N LEU A 90 -7.64 -19.00 1.84
CA LEU A 90 -7.00 -18.36 0.69
C LEU A 90 -5.49 -18.66 0.66
N THR A 91 -4.84 -18.74 1.81
CA THR A 91 -3.40 -19.05 1.89
C THR A 91 -3.13 -20.47 1.45
N THR A 92 -3.93 -21.45 1.87
CA THR A 92 -3.77 -22.83 1.41
C THR A 92 -3.96 -22.93 -0.10
N LEU A 93 -5.01 -22.32 -0.66
CA LEU A 93 -5.23 -22.27 -2.11
C LEU A 93 -4.05 -21.65 -2.89
N ILE A 94 -3.42 -20.61 -2.32
CA ILE A 94 -2.26 -19.96 -2.93
C ILE A 94 -1.03 -20.87 -2.86
N GLN A 95 -0.87 -21.63 -1.76
CA GLN A 95 0.20 -22.63 -1.61
C GLN A 95 0.00 -23.80 -2.58
N ASP A 96 -1.23 -24.28 -2.73
CA ASP A 96 -1.62 -25.32 -3.70
C ASP A 96 -1.35 -24.85 -5.14
N ALA A 97 -1.48 -23.55 -5.40
CA ALA A 97 -1.11 -22.92 -6.68
C ALA A 97 0.42 -22.77 -6.90
N GLY A 98 1.24 -23.33 -6.00
CA GLY A 98 2.69 -23.36 -6.08
C GLY A 98 3.42 -22.15 -5.50
N ILE A 99 2.73 -21.30 -4.72
CA ILE A 99 3.32 -20.09 -4.13
C ILE A 99 3.50 -20.30 -2.61
N PRO A 100 4.71 -20.64 -2.12
CA PRO A 100 4.94 -20.97 -0.72
C PRO A 100 5.02 -19.70 0.16
N VAL A 101 3.86 -19.10 0.45
CA VAL A 101 3.75 -17.86 1.22
C VAL A 101 3.01 -18.05 2.53
N SER A 102 3.38 -17.24 3.52
CA SER A 102 2.65 -17.17 4.78
C SER A 102 1.36 -16.33 4.63
N PRO A 103 0.37 -16.51 5.53
CA PRO A 103 -0.85 -15.70 5.52
C PRO A 103 -0.60 -14.19 5.63
N MET A 104 0.48 -13.79 6.31
CA MET A 104 0.88 -12.40 6.45
C MET A 104 1.42 -11.82 5.15
N THR A 105 2.20 -12.60 4.40
CA THR A 105 2.65 -12.20 3.07
C THR A 105 1.46 -11.97 2.14
N VAL A 106 0.49 -12.90 2.10
CA VAL A 106 -0.74 -12.75 1.30
C VAL A 106 -1.47 -11.46 1.65
N ARG A 107 -1.71 -11.19 2.95
CA ARG A 107 -2.36 -9.94 3.39
C ARG A 107 -1.60 -8.71 2.92
N ARG A 108 -0.27 -8.70 3.01
CA ARG A 108 0.56 -7.56 2.58
C ARG A 108 0.45 -7.34 1.08
N ARG A 109 0.49 -8.42 0.27
CA ARG A 109 0.33 -8.33 -1.20
C ARG A 109 -1.03 -7.74 -1.59
N LEU A 110 -2.09 -8.23 -0.97
CA LEU A 110 -3.44 -7.72 -1.23
C LEU A 110 -3.58 -6.25 -0.82
N LYS A 111 -3.01 -5.86 0.32
CA LYS A 111 -3.01 -4.45 0.77
C LYS A 111 -2.25 -3.53 -0.19
N GLU A 112 -1.08 -3.96 -0.68
CA GLU A 112 -0.30 -3.23 -1.69
C GLU A 112 -1.09 -3.02 -2.99
N GLN A 113 -1.99 -3.94 -3.32
CA GLN A 113 -2.89 -3.84 -4.48
C GLN A 113 -4.21 -3.12 -4.19
N GLY A 114 -4.36 -2.51 -3.00
CA GLY A 114 -5.55 -1.72 -2.65
C GLY A 114 -6.73 -2.51 -2.08
N PHE A 115 -6.59 -3.83 -1.87
CA PHE A 115 -7.66 -4.61 -1.26
C PHE A 115 -7.85 -4.24 0.21
N ARG A 116 -9.10 -4.10 0.61
CA ARG A 116 -9.52 -3.83 1.99
C ARG A 116 -10.35 -5.00 2.51
N CYS A 117 -10.15 -5.34 3.78
CA CYS A 117 -11.02 -6.28 4.47
C CYS A 117 -12.34 -5.58 4.78
N CYS A 118 -13.44 -6.07 4.21
CA CYS A 118 -14.77 -5.53 4.45
C CYS A 118 -15.66 -6.62 5.05
N ARG A 119 -16.58 -6.22 5.94
CA ARG A 119 -17.65 -7.10 6.40
C ARG A 119 -18.73 -7.16 5.31
N PRO A 120 -19.14 -8.35 4.84
CA PRO A 120 -20.23 -8.45 3.88
C PRO A 120 -21.53 -7.90 4.48
N ALA A 121 -22.33 -7.22 3.67
CA ALA A 121 -23.63 -6.72 4.09
C ALA A 121 -24.57 -7.90 4.39
N LYS A 122 -25.25 -7.86 5.54
CA LYS A 122 -26.30 -8.84 5.87
C LYS A 122 -27.56 -8.47 5.09
N LYS A 123 -28.08 -9.40 4.29
CA LYS A 123 -29.33 -9.23 3.53
C LYS A 123 -30.26 -10.42 3.83
N PRO A 124 -31.59 -10.21 3.88
CA PRO A 124 -32.54 -11.32 3.97
C PRO A 124 -32.40 -12.22 2.74
N LYS A 125 -32.52 -13.53 2.93
CA LYS A 125 -32.42 -14.51 1.85
C LYS A 125 -33.64 -14.37 0.94
N LEU A 126 -33.43 -14.14 -0.35
CA LEU A 126 -34.50 -14.12 -1.35
C LEU A 126 -34.57 -15.47 -2.05
N THR A 127 -35.76 -16.06 -2.11
CA THR A 127 -36.02 -17.21 -2.97
C THR A 127 -36.07 -16.78 -4.44
N LEU A 128 -35.90 -17.72 -5.37
CA LEU A 128 -35.94 -17.43 -6.81
C LEU A 128 -37.27 -16.78 -7.22
N ALA A 129 -38.39 -17.30 -6.71
CA ALA A 129 -39.72 -16.73 -6.96
C ALA A 129 -39.85 -15.28 -6.46
N MET A 130 -39.29 -14.96 -5.27
CA MET A 130 -39.29 -13.59 -4.77
C MET A 130 -38.46 -12.66 -5.66
N GLN A 131 -37.31 -13.12 -6.15
CA GLN A 131 -36.45 -12.32 -7.03
C GLN A 131 -37.16 -11.99 -8.34
N GLN A 132 -37.81 -12.97 -8.97
CA GLN A 132 -38.58 -12.78 -10.20
C GLN A 132 -39.73 -11.79 -10.01
N LYS A 133 -40.54 -11.96 -8.96
CA LYS A 133 -41.66 -11.04 -8.65
C LYS A 133 -41.17 -9.61 -8.41
N ARG A 134 -40.11 -9.45 -7.62
CA ARG A 134 -39.51 -8.13 -7.35
C ARG A 134 -38.97 -7.48 -8.62
N LEU A 135 -38.30 -8.26 -9.49
CA LEU A 135 -37.77 -7.76 -10.74
C LEU A 135 -38.88 -7.36 -11.71
N ALA A 136 -39.94 -8.16 -11.84
CA ALA A 136 -41.10 -7.86 -12.67
C ALA A 136 -41.78 -6.56 -12.21
N TRP A 137 -42.01 -6.43 -10.90
CA TRP A 137 -42.58 -5.22 -10.32
C TRP A 137 -41.69 -3.99 -10.56
N ALA A 138 -40.37 -4.10 -10.37
CA ALA A 138 -39.45 -2.98 -10.62
C ALA A 138 -39.42 -2.58 -12.10
N LYS A 139 -39.56 -3.54 -13.03
CA LYS A 139 -39.64 -3.27 -14.47
C LYS A 139 -40.95 -2.59 -14.85
N SER A 140 -42.10 -3.06 -14.34
CA SER A 140 -43.40 -2.47 -14.64
C SER A 140 -43.54 -1.05 -14.11
N HIS A 141 -42.89 -0.75 -12.98
CA HIS A 141 -42.93 0.56 -12.33
C HIS A 141 -41.68 1.42 -12.58
N ARG A 142 -40.83 1.07 -13.57
CA ARG A 142 -39.59 1.79 -13.89
C ARG A 142 -39.82 3.26 -14.27
N HIS A 143 -40.98 3.55 -14.87
CA HIS A 143 -41.33 4.87 -15.38
C HIS A 143 -42.22 5.68 -14.43
N LEU A 144 -42.47 5.20 -13.21
CA LEU A 144 -43.24 5.97 -12.24
C LEU A 144 -42.53 7.28 -11.90
N THR A 145 -43.28 8.37 -12.03
CA THR A 145 -42.83 9.72 -11.73
C THR A 145 -43.02 10.05 -10.26
N VAL A 146 -42.38 11.13 -9.80
CA VAL A 146 -42.50 11.57 -8.39
C VAL A 146 -43.96 11.85 -8.02
N ASP A 147 -44.78 12.35 -8.95
CA ASP A 147 -46.20 12.60 -8.73
C ASP A 147 -47.02 11.31 -8.58
N ASP A 148 -46.65 10.24 -9.30
CA ASP A 148 -47.28 8.92 -9.11
C ASP A 148 -47.00 8.36 -7.71
N TRP A 149 -45.79 8.59 -7.17
CA TRP A 149 -45.43 8.16 -5.82
C TRP A 149 -46.12 8.94 -4.71
N LYS A 150 -46.51 10.21 -4.96
CA LYS A 150 -47.27 11.02 -3.97
C LYS A 150 -48.63 10.40 -3.63
N ASN A 151 -49.20 9.65 -4.57
CA ASN A 151 -50.50 9.01 -4.40
C ASN A 151 -50.41 7.63 -3.71
N VAL A 152 -49.19 7.13 -3.46
CA VAL A 152 -48.98 5.84 -2.78
C VAL A 152 -48.93 6.08 -1.26
N SER A 153 -50.02 5.76 -0.56
CA SER A 153 -50.02 5.74 0.90
C SER A 153 -49.26 4.53 1.42
N THR A 154 -48.10 4.75 2.03
CA THR A 154 -47.28 3.68 2.60
C THR A 154 -47.39 3.68 4.13
N SER A 155 -47.98 2.65 4.71
CA SER A 155 -47.88 2.39 6.15
C SER A 155 -46.60 1.57 6.42
N PHE A 156 -45.55 2.21 6.91
CA PHE A 156 -44.31 1.53 7.31
C PHE A 156 -44.22 1.37 8.82
N ILE A 157 -44.02 0.13 9.30
CA ILE A 157 -43.45 -0.11 10.63
C ILE A 157 -41.93 -0.12 10.45
N ILE A 158 -41.25 0.87 11.05
CA ILE A 158 -39.79 0.99 10.96
C ILE A 158 -39.15 -0.12 11.79
N VAL A 159 -38.75 -1.21 11.15
CA VAL A 159 -37.72 -2.09 11.71
C VAL A 159 -36.39 -1.42 11.38
N HIS A 160 -35.76 -0.78 12.36
CA HIS A 160 -34.53 -0.01 12.19
C HIS A 160 -33.37 -0.91 11.68
N ILE A 161 -33.20 -0.99 10.37
CA ILE A 161 -32.02 -1.58 9.73
C ILE A 161 -31.06 -0.41 9.46
N PRO A 162 -29.92 -0.28 10.18
CA PRO A 162 -29.04 0.85 10.03
C PRO A 162 -28.45 0.90 8.61
N PHE A 163 -28.91 1.88 7.82
CA PHE A 163 -28.31 2.26 6.55
C PHE A 163 -26.98 2.96 6.86
N ARG A 164 -25.87 2.29 6.59
CA ARG A 164 -24.54 2.83 6.85
C ARG A 164 -24.22 3.85 5.75
N ASP A 165 -24.21 5.11 6.15
CA ASP A 165 -23.96 6.28 5.32
C ASP A 165 -22.72 6.09 4.42
N LEU A 166 -22.88 6.36 3.12
CA LEU A 166 -21.84 6.28 2.08
C LEU A 166 -21.02 7.58 1.96
N SER A 167 -21.23 8.56 2.85
CA SER A 167 -20.57 9.87 2.84
C SER A 167 -19.06 9.87 3.17
N THR A 168 -18.44 8.74 3.50
CA THR A 168 -17.03 8.67 3.94
C THR A 168 -16.04 8.08 2.93
N LEU A 169 -16.42 7.97 1.65
CA LEU A 169 -15.46 7.70 0.56
C LEU A 169 -15.10 9.01 -0.14
N LYS A 170 -14.23 9.82 0.50
CA LYS A 170 -13.43 10.82 -0.23
C LYS A 170 -12.41 10.07 -1.11
N LEU A 171 -12.36 10.47 -2.38
CA LEU A 171 -11.37 10.10 -3.39
C LEU A 171 -9.93 10.33 -2.90
#